data_AF-A0A815E9N8-F1
#
_entry.id   AF-A0A815E9N8-F1
#
_cell.length_a   1.000
_cell.length_b   1.000
_cell.length_c   1.000
_cell.angle_alpha   90.00
_cell.angle_beta   90.00
_cell.angle_gamma   90.00
#
_symmetry.space_group_name_H-M   'P 1'
#
loop_
_entity.id
_entity.type
_entity.pdbx_description
1 polymer ?
#
loop_
_entity_poly.entity_id
_entity_poly.type
_entity_poly.pdbx_seq_one_letter_code
_entity_poly.pdbx_strand_id
1 'polypeptide(L)'
;MPNTPVSGIIQFNSYEPCYIICINSVALSFWKRYVNEEDAEITWDATGGIIQCKATRKKVLYYEMTAANPVKRATSIPLTFLLSENHDLTTVKHWMELFKALYKKQFAQSNETPFPVPRYIINDRAQVFVQAALRVFNNETFTDFNQRAYRIITGL
;
A
#
# COMPACT_ATOMS: atom_id res chain seq x y z
N MET A 1 -3.13 2.79 -28.46
CA MET A 1 -2.05 1.78 -28.54
C MET A 1 -2.48 0.59 -27.71
N PRO A 2 -2.42 -0.65 -28.21
CA PRO A 2 -2.74 -1.82 -27.40
C PRO A 2 -1.67 -1.98 -26.31
N ASN A 3 -2.11 -2.04 -25.04
CA ASN A 3 -1.24 -2.23 -23.88
C ASN A 3 -0.49 -3.55 -24.02
N THR A 4 0.78 -3.50 -24.42
CA THR A 4 1.67 -4.65 -24.31
C THR A 4 1.90 -4.90 -22.81
N PRO A 5 1.50 -6.06 -22.26
CA PRO A 5 1.75 -6.37 -20.85
C PRO A 5 3.26 -6.34 -20.61
N VAL A 6 3.74 -5.41 -19.80
CA VAL A 6 5.13 -5.43 -19.35
C VAL A 6 5.25 -6.58 -18.35
N SER A 7 5.99 -7.63 -18.72
CA SER A 7 6.23 -8.79 -17.86
C SER A 7 6.73 -8.34 -16.48
N GLY A 8 5.99 -8.67 -15.43
CA GLY A 8 6.34 -8.39 -14.03
C GLY A 8 5.58 -7.24 -13.36
N ILE A 9 4.86 -6.39 -14.11
CA ILE A 9 4.06 -5.30 -13.54
C ILE A 9 2.57 -5.61 -13.73
N ILE A 10 1.83 -5.66 -12.63
CA ILE A 10 0.38 -5.77 -12.63
C ILE A 10 -0.18 -4.35 -12.51
N GLN A 11 -0.85 -3.89 -13.56
CA GLN A 11 -1.40 -2.55 -13.65
C GLN A 11 -2.93 -2.59 -13.72
N PHE A 12 -3.57 -1.75 -12.92
CA PHE A 12 -5.01 -1.52 -12.94
C PHE A 12 -5.26 -0.05 -13.21
N ASN A 13 -6.07 0.23 -14.24
CA ASN A 13 -6.37 1.59 -14.67
C ASN A 13 -7.87 1.80 -14.67
N SER A 14 -8.30 2.96 -14.18
CA SER A 14 -9.64 3.49 -14.37
C SER A 14 -9.55 4.91 -14.89
N TYR A 15 -10.47 5.30 -15.76
CA TYR A 15 -10.54 6.64 -16.33
C TYR A 15 -11.51 7.54 -15.55
N GLU A 16 -12.55 6.97 -14.92
CA GLU A 16 -13.55 7.71 -14.15
C GLU A 16 -14.01 6.90 -12.92
N PRO A 17 -13.56 7.23 -11.69
CA PRO A 17 -12.51 8.20 -11.37
C PRO A 17 -11.14 7.77 -11.93
N CYS A 18 -10.28 8.75 -12.24
CA CYS A 18 -8.95 8.47 -12.80
C CYS A 18 -8.02 7.94 -11.71
N TYR A 19 -7.58 6.69 -11.87
CA TYR A 19 -6.50 6.13 -11.06
C TYR A 19 -5.69 5.08 -11.83
N ILE A 20 -4.43 4.95 -11.42
CA ILE A 20 -3.50 3.91 -11.88
C ILE A 20 -2.92 3.26 -10.63
N ILE A 21 -3.12 1.96 -10.49
CA ILE A 21 -2.47 1.13 -9.47
C ILE A 21 -1.44 0.26 -10.17
N CYS A 22 -0.22 0.27 -9.66
CA CYS A 22 0.85 -0.58 -10.17
C CYS A 22 1.46 -1.40 -9.03
N ILE A 23 1.51 -2.71 -9.23
CA ILE A 23 2.07 -3.67 -8.29
C ILE A 23 3.05 -4.56 -9.03
N ASN A 24 4.29 -4.66 -8.54
CA ASN A 24 5.31 -5.51 -9.13
C ASN A 24 5.28 -6.91 -8.49
N SER A 25 5.30 -7.97 -9.29
CA SER A 25 5.33 -9.36 -8.77
C SER A 25 6.62 -9.69 -8.01
N VAL A 26 7.72 -9.01 -8.34
CA VAL A 26 8.98 -9.06 -7.59
C VAL A 26 8.81 -8.38 -6.23
N ALA A 27 8.09 -7.26 -6.16
CA ALA A 27 7.78 -6.60 -4.90
C ALA A 27 6.91 -7.46 -3.97
N LEU A 28 5.95 -8.22 -4.52
CA LEU A 28 5.18 -9.19 -3.73
C LEU A 28 6.07 -10.29 -3.15
N SER A 29 7.06 -10.77 -3.91
CA SER A 29 8.06 -11.75 -3.44
C SER A 29 9.00 -11.16 -2.39
N PHE A 30 9.39 -9.90 -2.57
CA PHE A 30 10.18 -9.16 -1.60
C PHE A 30 9.40 -8.99 -0.30
N TRP A 31 8.14 -8.52 -0.36
CA TRP A 31 7.24 -8.39 0.78
C TRP A 31 7.13 -9.67 1.59
N LYS A 32 6.90 -10.82 0.92
CA LYS A 32 6.82 -12.15 1.55
C LYS A 32 8.02 -12.45 2.45
N ARG A 33 9.21 -12.03 2.03
CA ARG A 33 10.48 -12.34 2.72
C ARG A 33 10.86 -11.28 3.74
N TYR A 34 10.60 -10.01 3.43
CA TYR A 34 11.15 -8.88 4.17
C TYR A 34 10.26 -8.38 5.31
N VAL A 35 8.93 -8.39 5.16
CA VAL A 35 8.04 -7.58 6.01
C VAL A 35 8.04 -7.96 7.50
N ASN A 36 8.40 -9.21 7.83
CA ASN A 36 8.43 -9.71 9.20
C ASN A 36 9.84 -9.68 9.84
N GLU A 37 10.87 -9.31 9.06
CA GLU A 37 12.23 -9.13 9.57
C GLU A 37 12.27 -8.07 10.67
N GLU A 38 13.26 -8.15 11.56
CA GLU A 38 13.36 -7.23 12.70
C GLU A 38 13.64 -5.79 12.26
N ASP A 39 14.49 -5.64 11.26
CA ASP A 39 14.86 -4.35 10.67
C ASP A 39 13.96 -4.00 9.47
N ALA A 40 12.76 -4.60 9.38
CA ALA A 40 11.81 -4.30 8.33
C ALA A 40 11.22 -2.90 8.51
N GLU A 41 11.58 -1.98 7.63
CA GLU A 41 11.02 -0.63 7.60
C GLU A 41 10.15 -0.48 6.36
N ILE A 42 8.85 -0.30 6.58
CA ILE A 42 7.87 -0.01 5.53
C ILE A 42 7.43 1.44 5.68
N THR A 43 7.47 2.19 4.59
CA THR A 43 7.04 3.58 4.56
C THR A 43 5.91 3.78 3.56
N TRP A 44 5.02 4.70 3.89
CA TRP A 44 4.03 5.25 2.99
C TRP A 44 4.29 6.73 2.79
N ASP A 45 4.37 7.10 1.52
CA ASP A 45 4.54 8.47 1.12
C ASP A 45 3.34 8.89 0.26
N ALA A 46 2.71 9.99 0.64
CA ALA A 46 1.88 10.77 -0.26
C ALA A 46 2.74 11.86 -0.85
N THR A 47 3.50 11.52 -1.89
CA THR A 47 4.27 12.53 -2.59
C THR A 47 3.27 13.45 -3.29
N GLY A 48 3.14 14.68 -2.78
CA GLY A 48 2.29 15.74 -3.35
C GLY A 48 2.71 16.21 -4.74
N GLY A 49 3.43 15.37 -5.51
CA GLY A 49 3.69 15.53 -6.93
C GLY A 49 2.37 15.53 -7.69
N ILE A 50 1.81 16.73 -7.84
CA ILE A 50 0.61 16.98 -8.62
C ILE A 50 0.96 16.75 -10.08
N ILE A 51 0.64 15.58 -10.61
CA ILE A 51 0.57 15.44 -12.07
C ILE A 51 -0.74 16.09 -12.48
N GLN A 52 -0.65 17.26 -13.10
CA GLN A 52 -1.83 17.90 -13.66
C GLN A 52 -2.16 17.20 -14.98
N CYS A 53 -3.32 16.54 -15.04
CA CYS A 53 -3.81 16.03 -16.31
C CYS A 53 -4.05 17.22 -17.25
N LYS A 54 -3.28 17.32 -18.35
CA LYS A 54 -3.39 18.46 -19.29
C LYS A 54 -4.80 18.58 -19.89
N ALA A 55 -5.51 17.46 -20.05
CA ALA A 55 -6.84 17.41 -20.64
C ALA A 55 -7.95 17.84 -19.65
N THR A 56 -7.91 17.35 -18.41
CA THR A 56 -8.98 17.60 -17.42
C THR A 56 -8.64 18.71 -16.43
N ARG A 57 -7.39 19.18 -16.40
CA ARG A 57 -6.79 20.06 -15.38
C ARG A 57 -6.88 19.53 -13.94
N LYS A 58 -7.39 18.33 -13.74
CA LYS A 58 -7.49 17.70 -12.42
C LYS A 58 -6.11 17.32 -11.92
N LYS A 59 -5.96 17.41 -10.59
CA LYS A 59 -4.74 17.05 -9.88
C LYS A 59 -4.76 15.55 -9.64
N VAL A 60 -3.74 14.85 -10.10
CA VAL A 60 -3.48 13.45 -9.74
C VAL A 60 -2.42 13.45 -8.66
N LEU A 61 -2.71 12.76 -7.57
CA LEU A 61 -1.84 12.56 -6.42
C LEU A 61 -1.07 11.25 -6.60
N TYR A 62 0.20 11.26 -6.21
CA TYR A 62 1.05 10.07 -6.21
C TYR A 62 1.19 9.55 -4.79
N TYR A 63 0.99 8.25 -4.65
CA TYR A 63 1.15 7.52 -3.41
C TYR A 63 2.05 6.33 -3.64
N GLU A 64 2.97 6.07 -2.73
CA GLU A 64 3.91 4.97 -2.83
C GLU A 64 4.04 4.23 -1.51
N MET A 65 4.08 2.89 -1.60
CA MET A 65 4.55 2.06 -0.50
C MET A 65 5.96 1.60 -0.82
N THR A 66 6.90 1.88 0.10
CA THR A 66 8.30 1.49 -0.04
C THR A 66 8.74 0.62 1.12
N ALA A 67 9.75 -0.20 0.85
CA ALA A 67 10.53 -0.86 1.87
C ALA A 67 11.93 -0.29 1.91
N ALA A 68 12.52 -0.18 3.10
CA ALA A 68 13.94 0.13 3.19
C ALA A 68 14.77 -0.96 2.51
N ASN A 69 15.89 -0.55 1.94
CA ASN A 69 16.80 -1.49 1.32
C ASN A 69 17.59 -2.24 2.40
N PRO A 70 17.63 -3.58 2.38
CA PRO A 70 18.49 -4.34 3.29
C PRO A 70 19.97 -3.98 3.14
N VAL A 71 20.38 -3.48 1.98
CA VAL A 71 21.73 -2.95 1.75
C VAL A 71 21.82 -1.53 2.29
N LYS A 72 22.65 -1.33 3.32
CA LYS A 72 22.88 0.00 3.92
C LYS A 72 23.23 1.03 2.86
N ARG A 73 22.57 2.20 2.92
CA ARG A 73 22.73 3.35 2.00
C ARG A 73 22.26 3.12 0.56
N ALA A 74 21.67 1.97 0.25
CA ALA A 74 20.98 1.80 -1.03
C ALA A 74 19.59 2.45 -0.97
N THR A 75 19.06 2.78 -2.14
CA THR A 75 17.75 3.42 -2.29
C THR A 75 16.63 2.47 -1.85
N SER A 76 15.60 3.03 -1.21
CA SER A 76 14.37 2.31 -0.86
C SER A 76 13.77 1.61 -2.08
N ILE A 77 13.12 0.48 -1.83
CA ILE A 77 12.55 -0.38 -2.85
C ILE A 77 11.05 -0.06 -2.98
N PRO A 78 10.59 0.47 -4.13
CA PRO A 78 9.16 0.70 -4.37
C PRO A 78 8.44 -0.66 -4.43
N LEU A 79 7.42 -0.83 -3.61
CA LEU A 79 6.63 -2.06 -3.56
C LEU A 79 5.39 -1.95 -4.47
N THR A 80 4.70 -0.83 -4.39
CA THR A 80 3.53 -0.51 -5.20
C THR A 80 3.30 1.00 -5.17
N PHE A 81 2.66 1.52 -6.21
CA PHE A 81 2.22 2.90 -6.26
C PHE A 81 0.77 3.03 -6.73
N LEU A 82 0.15 4.13 -6.32
CA LEU A 82 -1.17 4.58 -6.73
C LEU A 82 -1.05 6.02 -7.23
N LEU A 83 -1.50 6.25 -8.47
CA LEU A 83 -1.83 7.57 -8.96
C LEU A 83 -3.35 7.71 -8.87
N SER A 84 -3.87 8.76 -8.23
CA SER A 84 -5.32 8.97 -8.17
C SER A 84 -5.72 10.43 -8.10
N GLU A 85 -6.84 10.77 -8.72
CA GLU A 85 -7.53 12.05 -8.48
C GLU A 85 -8.21 12.12 -7.12
N ASN A 86 -8.39 10.98 -6.44
CA ASN A 86 -9.11 10.88 -5.19
C ASN A 86 -8.13 10.71 -4.00
N HIS A 87 -8.35 11.50 -2.96
CA HIS A 87 -7.73 11.33 -1.64
C HIS A 87 -8.81 10.92 -0.63
N ASP A 88 -9.35 9.71 -0.82
CA ASP A 88 -10.35 9.14 0.08
C ASP A 88 -9.96 7.75 0.58
N LEU A 89 -10.58 7.36 1.69
CA LEU A 89 -10.35 6.06 2.30
C LEU A 89 -10.69 4.91 1.34
N THR A 90 -11.75 5.04 0.54
CA THR A 90 -12.21 3.98 -0.37
C THR A 90 -11.13 3.61 -1.39
N THR A 91 -10.52 4.62 -2.01
CA THR A 91 -9.50 4.48 -3.05
C THR A 91 -8.21 3.89 -2.47
N VAL A 92 -7.73 4.46 -1.36
CA VAL A 92 -6.51 3.99 -0.68
C VAL A 92 -6.69 2.56 -0.14
N LYS A 93 -7.85 2.28 0.45
CA LYS A 93 -8.20 0.94 0.93
C LYS A 93 -8.26 -0.06 -0.23
N HIS A 94 -8.92 0.29 -1.33
CA HIS A 94 -9.00 -0.57 -2.51
C HIS A 94 -7.61 -0.94 -3.04
N TRP A 95 -6.71 0.05 -3.12
CA TRP A 95 -5.32 -0.17 -3.51
C TRP A 95 -4.60 -1.19 -2.61
N MET A 96 -4.74 -1.06 -1.29
CA MET A 96 -4.13 -1.99 -0.33
C MET A 96 -4.78 -3.38 -0.34
N GLU A 97 -6.10 -3.46 -0.48
CA GLU A 97 -6.82 -4.73 -0.63
C GLU A 97 -6.39 -5.46 -1.90
N LEU A 98 -6.16 -4.73 -2.98
CA LEU A 98 -5.65 -5.28 -4.22
C LEU A 98 -4.24 -5.84 -4.07
N PHE A 99 -3.34 -5.12 -3.39
CA PHE A 99 -2.00 -5.63 -3.06
C PHE A 99 -2.09 -6.95 -2.27
N LYS A 100 -2.95 -7.01 -1.25
CA LYS A 100 -3.21 -8.22 -0.47
C LYS A 100 -3.81 -9.35 -1.31
N ALA A 101 -4.75 -9.05 -2.20
CA ALA A 101 -5.38 -10.02 -3.07
C ALA A 101 -4.38 -10.62 -4.07
N LEU A 102 -3.51 -9.80 -4.67
CA LEU A 102 -2.47 -10.27 -5.58
C LEU A 102 -1.39 -11.08 -4.86
N TYR A 103 -0.98 -10.67 -3.66
CA TYR A 103 -0.10 -11.47 -2.81
C TYR A 103 -0.68 -12.87 -2.60
N LYS A 104 -1.95 -12.94 -2.19
CA LYS A 104 -2.65 -14.22 -2.00
C LYS A 104 -2.70 -15.01 -3.31
N LYS A 105 -3.07 -14.39 -4.42
CA LYS A 105 -3.09 -15.05 -5.73
C LYS A 105 -1.72 -15.64 -6.12
N GLN A 106 -0.62 -14.98 -5.77
CA GLN A 106 0.73 -15.42 -6.12
C GLN A 106 1.28 -16.50 -5.19
N PHE A 107 0.92 -16.51 -3.90
CA PHE A 107 1.54 -17.38 -2.90
C PHE A 107 0.59 -18.30 -2.13
N ALA A 108 -0.72 -18.12 -2.26
CA ALA A 108 -1.71 -19.04 -1.69
C ALA A 108 -1.80 -20.27 -2.60
N GLN A 109 -1.03 -21.29 -2.27
CA GLN A 109 -1.28 -22.65 -2.75
C GLN A 109 -2.46 -23.30 -1.99
N SER A 110 -2.80 -22.75 -0.81
CA SER A 110 -4.01 -23.05 -0.03
C SER A 110 -4.52 -21.77 0.67
N ASN A 111 -5.76 -21.78 1.14
CA ASN A 111 -6.36 -20.69 1.94
C ASN A 111 -5.63 -20.39 3.27
N GLU A 112 -4.56 -21.13 3.59
CA GLU A 112 -3.87 -21.08 4.87
C GLU A 112 -2.69 -20.12 4.88
N THR A 113 -2.12 -19.71 3.75
CA THR A 113 -1.01 -18.75 3.75
C THR A 113 -1.52 -17.38 4.22
N PRO A 114 -1.19 -16.94 5.46
CA PRO A 114 -1.66 -15.65 5.93
C PRO A 114 -0.96 -14.54 5.15
N PHE A 115 -1.66 -13.43 4.96
CA PHE A 115 -1.00 -12.22 4.46
C PHE A 115 -0.14 -11.66 5.59
N PRO A 116 1.18 -11.49 5.39
CA PRO A 116 2.06 -11.05 6.46
C PRO A 116 1.85 -9.56 6.76
N VAL A 117 1.80 -9.21 8.04
CA VAL A 117 1.45 -7.88 8.56
C VAL A 117 2.71 -7.22 9.11
N PRO A 118 3.07 -6.00 8.66
CA PRO A 118 4.23 -5.29 9.16
C PRO A 118 4.08 -4.95 10.64
N ARG A 119 5.20 -4.92 11.37
CA ARG A 119 5.22 -4.52 12.80
C ARG A 119 4.82 -3.05 12.98
N TYR A 120 5.28 -2.19 12.08
CA TYR A 120 4.96 -0.78 12.02
C TYR A 120 5.04 -0.28 10.58
N ILE A 121 4.39 0.85 10.32
CA ILE A 121 4.46 1.56 9.04
C ILE A 121 4.74 3.03 9.34
N ILE A 122 5.77 3.57 8.72
CA ILE A 122 6.09 5.00 8.80
C ILE A 122 5.22 5.73 7.78
N ASN A 123 4.53 6.78 8.20
CA ASN A 123 3.78 7.64 7.29
C ASN A 123 3.90 9.12 7.68
N ASP A 124 3.53 9.98 6.74
CA ASP A 124 3.47 11.45 6.87
C ASP A 124 2.24 11.95 7.65
N ARG A 125 1.61 11.07 8.45
CA ARG A 125 0.36 11.31 9.20
C ARG A 125 -0.88 11.53 8.34
N ALA A 126 -0.88 11.16 7.06
CA ALA A 126 -2.10 11.16 6.27
C ALA A 126 -3.12 10.16 6.85
N GLN A 127 -4.23 10.70 7.39
CA GLN A 127 -5.22 9.93 8.15
C GLN A 127 -5.89 8.83 7.33
N VAL A 128 -6.05 9.03 6.01
CA VAL A 128 -6.62 8.04 5.10
C VAL A 128 -5.78 6.76 5.05
N PHE A 129 -4.45 6.89 5.12
CA PHE A 129 -3.55 5.74 5.16
C PHE A 129 -3.66 5.00 6.48
N VAL A 130 -3.65 5.70 7.61
CA VAL A 130 -3.82 5.07 8.92
C VAL A 130 -5.11 4.25 8.97
N GLN A 131 -6.22 4.83 8.54
CA GLN A 131 -7.51 4.15 8.51
C GLN A 131 -7.51 2.94 7.54
N ALA A 132 -6.89 3.08 6.37
CA ALA A 132 -6.76 1.98 5.42
C ALA A 132 -5.90 0.84 5.98
N ALA A 133 -4.78 1.13 6.63
CA ALA A 133 -3.91 0.15 7.28
C ALA A 133 -4.66 -0.66 8.32
N LEU A 134 -5.34 0.03 9.24
CA LEU A 134 -6.13 -0.60 10.29
C LEU A 134 -7.16 -1.55 9.70
N ARG A 135 -7.84 -1.12 8.63
CA ARG A 135 -8.86 -1.93 7.98
C ARG A 135 -8.29 -3.14 7.24
N VAL A 136 -7.19 -2.98 6.51
CA VAL A 136 -6.65 -4.03 5.62
C VAL A 136 -5.77 -5.03 6.36
N PHE A 137 -4.95 -4.57 7.30
CA PHE A 137 -4.02 -5.40 8.04
C PHE A 137 -4.62 -5.95 9.34
N ASN A 138 -5.37 -5.13 10.08
CA ASN A 138 -5.88 -5.52 11.40
C ASN A 138 -7.37 -5.86 11.40
N ASN A 139 -8.09 -5.57 10.31
CA ASN A 139 -9.56 -5.63 10.26
C ASN A 139 -10.25 -4.74 11.32
N GLU A 140 -9.57 -3.67 11.75
CA GLU A 140 -10.03 -2.76 12.79
C GLU A 140 -10.59 -1.46 12.18
N THR A 141 -11.52 -0.83 12.90
CA THR A 141 -11.87 0.58 12.69
C THR A 141 -10.95 1.48 13.52
N PHE A 142 -11.00 2.79 13.25
CA PHE A 142 -10.26 3.76 14.07
C PHE A 142 -10.74 3.78 15.53
N THR A 143 -12.03 3.53 15.76
CA THR A 143 -12.59 3.41 17.12
C THR A 143 -12.03 2.19 17.84
N ASP A 144 -12.00 1.02 17.17
CA ASP A 144 -11.42 -0.21 17.74
C ASP A 144 -9.95 0.00 18.10
N PHE A 145 -9.20 0.65 17.21
CA PHE A 145 -7.81 1.01 17.45
C PHE A 145 -7.65 1.89 18.70
N ASN A 146 -8.45 2.95 18.84
CA ASN A 146 -8.37 3.83 20.01
C ASN A 146 -8.72 3.10 21.31
N GLN A 147 -9.72 2.22 21.29
CA GLN A 147 -10.07 1.39 22.44
C GLN A 147 -8.94 0.42 22.81
N ARG A 148 -8.31 -0.21 21.81
CA ARG A 148 -7.15 -1.09 22.02
C ARG A 148 -5.96 -0.32 22.58
N ALA A 149 -5.66 0.86 22.03
CA ALA A 149 -4.60 1.74 22.52
C ALA A 149 -4.85 2.17 23.97
N TYR A 150 -6.08 2.55 24.30
CA TYR A 150 -6.48 2.90 25.66
C TYR A 150 -6.22 1.73 26.62
N ARG A 151 -6.70 0.52 26.29
CA ARG A 151 -6.48 -0.69 27.09
C ARG A 151 -5.00 -0.96 27.37
N ILE A 152 -4.16 -0.87 26.35
CA ILE A 152 -2.70 -1.05 26.47
C ILE A 152 -2.09 -0.01 27.43
N ILE A 153 -2.48 1.25 27.30
CA ILE A 153 -1.94 2.34 28.14
C ILE A 153 -2.40 2.20 29.59
N THR A 154 -3.65 1.78 29.82
CA THR A 154 -4.22 1.67 31.16
C THR A 154 -3.99 0.31 31.82
N GLY A 155 -3.48 -0.69 31.10
CA GLY A 155 -3.32 -2.06 31.59
C GLY A 155 -4.65 -2.79 31.80
N LEU A 156 -5.68 -2.45 31.02
CA LEU A 156 -7.03 -3.04 31.07
C LEU A 156 -7.23 -4.15 30.02
#